data_AF-A0A258QWY3-F1
#
_entry.id   AF-A0A258QWY3-F1
#
_cell.length_a   1.000
_cell.length_b   1.000
_cell.length_c   1.000
_cell.angle_alpha   90.00
_cell.angle_beta   90.00
_cell.angle_gamma   90.00
#
_symmetry.space_group_name_H-M   'P 1'
#
loop_
_entity.id
_entity.type
_entity.pdbx_description
1 polymer ?
#
loop_
_entity_poly.entity_id
_entity_poly.type
_entity_poly.pdbx_seq_one_letter_code
_entity_poly.pdbx_strand_id
1 'polypeptide(L)'
;MTTGKRWLILSHGFNMDGRAASQTITDKMPYLLADDVKPIVFSAITGIKDQRFPHKQFLAWGPAAFRFDFRHWIANQYGRGFLYKVLTGTVSILLAPLIALEKFFLGYSSQWSWAIPAFIHGRRLVRTGQVDLVYSTGGAWSAHLAGLWLKKSTGIKWISEIHDPMVIRKDPNDQGFEKPKNRDAQFRQYLEKQICKYADLAWWFTDGALHYAKVRNPNLNTSKNAHGFMLLPGAEPPGGLNTSKMYQYSEHLNLCHFGSLANDRSLSTILKALVQLFSKFPQARECIRVHAYGAPLDPLTAEAVKSLKYEDILLAHGRLEKDPVTGKSGRERVVEKMQSADVLILLHGNDEWCAEYIPSKLYDYLWAGRPIWGITHRNAQLDQMLLERGAYLSHEGDLEGINMALERIWLDWEQKRLSAPTGKPIGVKQAVDTILSVVN
;
A
#
# COMPACT_ATOMS: atom_id res chain seq x y z
N MET A 1 9.86 -29.30 21.27
CA MET A 1 9.06 -28.06 21.28
C MET A 1 9.90 -26.99 20.62
N THR A 2 9.50 -26.47 19.47
CA THR A 2 10.19 -25.39 18.75
C THR A 2 10.11 -24.10 19.56
N THR A 3 11.12 -23.86 20.40
CA THR A 3 11.28 -22.61 21.17
C THR A 3 11.47 -21.44 20.19
N GLY A 4 10.65 -20.38 20.26
CA GLY A 4 10.87 -19.13 19.51
C GLY A 4 9.85 -18.78 18.42
N LYS A 5 8.82 -19.61 18.17
CA LYS A 5 7.83 -19.37 17.09
C LYS A 5 6.48 -18.79 17.55
N ARG A 6 6.32 -18.36 18.80
CA ARG A 6 5.07 -17.74 19.31
C ARG A 6 5.10 -16.23 19.12
N TRP A 7 4.49 -15.74 18.05
CA TRP A 7 4.62 -14.34 17.63
C TRP A 7 3.37 -13.54 18.01
N LEU A 8 3.53 -12.40 18.66
CA LEU A 8 2.48 -11.40 18.80
C LEU A 8 2.59 -10.43 17.62
N ILE A 9 1.65 -10.52 16.68
CA ILE A 9 1.59 -9.64 15.52
C ILE A 9 0.68 -8.45 15.83
N LEU A 10 1.22 -7.25 15.74
CA LEU A 10 0.51 -5.99 15.95
C LEU A 10 0.26 -5.33 14.59
N SER A 11 -1.00 -5.22 14.19
CA SER A 11 -1.39 -4.51 12.98
C SER A 11 -2.74 -3.83 13.18
N HIS A 12 -2.78 -2.50 13.14
CA HIS A 12 -4.05 -1.77 13.30
C HIS A 12 -5.08 -2.18 12.25
N GLY A 13 -4.67 -2.30 10.99
CA GLY A 13 -5.52 -2.76 9.89
C GLY A 13 -5.20 -4.20 9.55
N PHE A 14 -6.08 -5.15 9.89
CA PHE A 14 -5.92 -6.57 9.55
C PHE A 14 -7.20 -7.08 8.87
N ASN A 15 -7.09 -7.78 7.74
CA ASN A 15 -8.24 -8.12 6.87
C ASN A 15 -9.17 -6.92 6.60
N MET A 16 -8.60 -5.73 6.43
CA MET A 16 -9.32 -4.52 6.13
C MET A 16 -9.37 -4.34 4.61
N ASP A 17 -10.57 -4.40 4.04
CA ASP A 17 -10.78 -4.29 2.60
C ASP A 17 -10.29 -2.93 2.04
N GLY A 18 -9.68 -2.97 0.86
CA GLY A 18 -9.15 -1.80 0.16
C GLY A 18 -7.95 -1.13 0.82
N ARG A 19 -7.25 -1.81 1.74
CA ARG A 19 -6.05 -1.27 2.42
C ARG A 19 -4.82 -2.12 2.13
N ALA A 20 -3.89 -1.57 1.34
CA ALA A 20 -2.62 -2.22 1.01
C ALA A 20 -1.85 -2.66 2.25
N ALA A 21 -1.70 -1.79 3.26
CA ALA A 21 -1.04 -2.15 4.52
C ALA A 21 -1.66 -3.37 5.22
N SER A 22 -2.98 -3.52 5.13
CA SER A 22 -3.68 -4.66 5.71
C SER A 22 -3.44 -5.95 4.92
N GLN A 23 -3.42 -5.83 3.60
CA GLN A 23 -3.13 -6.93 2.69
C GLN A 23 -1.70 -7.46 2.89
N THR A 24 -0.72 -6.58 3.04
CA THR A 24 0.69 -6.94 3.20
C THR A 24 0.95 -7.92 4.36
N ILE A 25 0.23 -7.79 5.48
CA ILE A 25 0.35 -8.74 6.60
C ILE A 25 -0.57 -9.95 6.45
N THR A 26 -1.77 -9.75 5.90
CA THR A 26 -2.75 -10.82 5.71
C THR A 26 -2.22 -11.89 4.75
N ASP A 27 -1.63 -11.45 3.65
CA ASP A 27 -1.07 -12.31 2.61
C ASP A 27 0.15 -13.11 3.12
N LYS A 28 0.85 -12.65 4.17
CA LYS A 28 1.96 -13.37 4.83
C LYS A 28 1.50 -14.53 5.71
N MET A 29 0.27 -14.50 6.22
CA MET A 29 -0.20 -15.46 7.23
C MET A 29 -0.11 -16.92 6.80
N PRO A 30 -0.53 -17.32 5.57
CA PRO A 30 -0.43 -18.71 5.14
C PRO A 30 1.01 -19.25 5.20
N TYR A 31 2.00 -18.44 4.79
CA TYR A 31 3.41 -18.85 4.77
C TYR A 31 4.03 -18.88 6.17
N LEU A 32 3.67 -17.93 7.04
CA LEU A 32 4.11 -17.95 8.44
C LEU A 32 3.57 -19.20 9.16
N LEU A 33 2.29 -19.53 8.96
CA LEU A 33 1.68 -20.75 9.52
C LEU A 33 2.32 -22.03 8.96
N ALA A 34 2.62 -22.05 7.66
CA ALA A 34 3.30 -23.18 7.03
C ALA A 34 4.70 -23.43 7.61
N ASP A 35 5.36 -22.39 8.12
CA ASP A 35 6.63 -22.48 8.83
C ASP A 35 6.48 -22.66 10.35
N ASP A 36 5.35 -23.18 10.86
CA ASP A 36 5.09 -23.43 12.29
C ASP A 36 5.16 -22.16 13.18
N VAL A 37 5.02 -20.96 12.59
CA VAL A 37 4.78 -19.75 13.38
C VAL A 37 3.39 -19.86 14.00
N LYS A 38 3.32 -19.59 15.31
CA LYS A 38 2.08 -19.60 16.10
C LYS A 38 1.69 -18.16 16.41
N PRO A 39 1.01 -17.46 15.49
CA PRO A 39 0.69 -16.05 15.68
C PRO A 39 -0.46 -15.86 16.66
N ILE A 40 -0.36 -14.82 17.48
CA ILE A 40 -1.47 -14.14 18.13
C ILE A 40 -1.56 -12.77 17.46
N VAL A 41 -2.66 -12.46 16.80
CA VAL A 41 -2.83 -11.21 16.05
C VAL A 41 -3.66 -10.23 16.86
N PHE A 42 -3.16 -9.01 17.03
CA PHE A 42 -3.91 -7.88 17.54
C PHE A 42 -4.20 -6.88 16.42
N SER A 43 -5.47 -6.51 16.28
CA SER A 43 -5.89 -5.47 15.33
C SER A 43 -6.96 -4.53 15.87
N ALA A 44 -7.30 -3.50 15.11
CA ALA A 44 -8.51 -2.71 15.34
C ALA A 44 -9.74 -3.44 14.79
N ILE A 45 -10.94 -3.00 15.18
CA ILE A 45 -12.22 -3.58 14.69
C ILE A 45 -12.57 -3.13 13.26
N THR A 46 -11.57 -2.78 12.46
CA THR A 46 -11.74 -2.17 11.12
C THR A 46 -11.84 -3.20 9.99
N GLY A 47 -11.36 -4.42 10.22
CA GLY A 47 -11.39 -5.53 9.26
C GLY A 47 -12.00 -6.81 9.83
N ILE A 48 -11.97 -7.89 9.04
CA ILE A 48 -12.61 -9.16 9.37
C ILE A 48 -11.73 -10.00 10.30
N LYS A 49 -12.32 -10.56 11.35
CA LYS A 49 -11.60 -11.46 12.25
C LYS A 49 -11.24 -12.76 11.54
N ASP A 50 -9.96 -13.10 11.59
CA ASP A 50 -9.42 -14.38 11.11
C ASP A 50 -9.58 -15.46 12.19
N GLN A 51 -10.00 -16.66 11.80
CA GLN A 51 -10.26 -17.77 12.73
C GLN A 51 -9.16 -18.83 12.70
N ARG A 52 -8.17 -18.73 11.80
CA ARG A 52 -7.08 -19.70 11.68
C ARG A 52 -6.10 -19.66 12.87
N PHE A 53 -6.12 -18.58 13.64
CA PHE A 53 -5.24 -18.33 14.79
C PHE A 53 -5.93 -17.42 15.81
N PRO A 54 -5.42 -17.31 17.06
CA PRO A 54 -5.92 -16.35 18.03
C PRO A 54 -5.81 -14.89 17.53
N HIS A 55 -6.91 -14.37 17.01
CA HIS A 55 -7.04 -12.99 16.60
C HIS A 55 -7.87 -12.21 17.64
N LYS A 56 -7.33 -11.16 18.24
CA LYS A 56 -8.04 -10.26 19.15
C LYS A 56 -8.15 -8.86 18.53
N GLN A 57 -9.36 -8.32 18.50
CA GLN A 57 -9.60 -6.97 18.00
C GLN A 57 -9.88 -6.04 19.18
N PHE A 58 -9.31 -4.84 19.14
CA PHE A 58 -9.46 -3.85 20.20
C PHE A 58 -9.97 -2.53 19.65
N LEU A 59 -10.85 -1.90 20.40
CA LEU A 59 -11.27 -0.52 20.18
C LEU A 59 -10.15 0.43 20.59
N ALA A 60 -9.84 1.42 19.76
CA ALA A 60 -9.01 2.53 20.20
C ALA A 60 -9.70 3.32 21.34
N TRP A 61 -8.92 3.76 22.33
CA TRP A 61 -9.45 4.42 23.52
C TRP A 61 -9.56 5.94 23.40
N GLY A 62 -8.84 6.56 22.47
CA GLY A 62 -8.94 8.00 22.18
C GLY A 62 -10.12 8.30 21.26
N PRO A 63 -10.81 9.44 21.43
CA PRO A 63 -12.07 9.72 20.77
C PRO A 63 -11.93 9.84 19.24
N ALA A 64 -10.84 10.40 18.72
CA ALA A 64 -10.62 10.49 17.27
C ALA A 64 -10.43 9.12 16.62
N ALA A 65 -9.71 8.24 17.30
CA ALA A 65 -9.45 6.89 16.80
C ALA A 65 -10.64 5.97 16.97
N PHE A 66 -11.36 6.06 18.10
CA PHE A 66 -12.63 5.37 18.28
C PHE A 66 -13.62 5.74 17.16
N ARG A 67 -13.78 7.03 16.86
CA ARG A 67 -14.65 7.49 15.76
C ARG A 67 -14.23 6.90 14.41
N PHE A 68 -12.93 6.82 14.15
CA PHE A 68 -12.38 6.22 12.93
C PHE A 68 -12.71 4.72 12.84
N ASP A 69 -12.45 3.96 13.91
CA ASP A 69 -12.71 2.53 13.98
C ASP A 69 -14.20 2.21 13.88
N PHE A 70 -15.04 2.96 14.62
CA PHE A 70 -16.48 2.81 14.64
C PHE A 70 -17.10 2.97 13.25
N ARG A 71 -16.63 3.95 12.46
CA ARG A 71 -17.10 4.16 11.10
C ARG A 71 -16.89 2.92 10.21
N HIS A 72 -15.72 2.30 10.32
CA HIS A 72 -15.42 1.09 9.53
C HIS A 72 -16.18 -0.12 10.05
N TRP A 73 -16.30 -0.26 11.37
CA TRP A 73 -17.07 -1.32 11.98
C TRP A 73 -18.55 -1.29 11.56
N ILE A 74 -19.23 -0.14 11.66
CA ILE A 74 -20.62 0.01 11.21
C ILE A 74 -20.73 -0.29 9.71
N ALA A 75 -19.78 0.18 8.89
CA ALA A 75 -19.79 -0.09 7.46
C ALA A 75 -19.68 -1.60 7.15
N ASN A 76 -18.87 -2.34 7.91
CA ASN A 76 -18.72 -3.79 7.74
C ASN A 76 -19.95 -4.57 8.21
N GLN A 77 -20.64 -4.10 9.26
CA GLN A 77 -21.80 -4.80 9.83
C GLN A 77 -23.12 -4.49 9.11
N TYR A 78 -23.31 -3.22 8.71
CA TYR A 78 -24.61 -2.71 8.24
C TYR A 78 -24.54 -2.03 6.86
N GLY A 79 -23.38 -2.04 6.20
CA GLY A 79 -23.16 -1.31 4.95
C GLY A 79 -23.13 0.21 5.16
N ARG A 80 -23.17 0.97 4.07
CA ARG A 80 -23.06 2.44 4.06
C ARG A 80 -24.40 3.17 3.84
N GLY A 81 -25.50 2.54 4.25
CA GLY A 81 -26.87 3.04 4.08
C GLY A 81 -27.31 4.13 5.07
N PHE A 82 -28.62 4.33 5.22
CA PHE A 82 -29.21 5.33 6.12
C PHE A 82 -28.75 5.16 7.57
N LEU A 83 -28.83 3.93 8.11
CA LEU A 83 -28.41 3.61 9.47
C LEU A 83 -26.95 4.02 9.74
N TYR A 84 -26.06 3.75 8.78
CA TYR A 84 -24.66 4.16 8.85
C TYR A 84 -24.52 5.67 8.95
N LYS A 85 -25.26 6.45 8.15
CA LYS A 85 -25.19 7.92 8.18
C LYS A 85 -25.65 8.47 9.52
N VAL A 86 -26.75 7.95 10.07
CA VAL A 86 -27.27 8.36 11.38
C VAL A 86 -26.28 8.02 12.48
N LEU A 87 -25.89 6.75 12.63
CA LEU A 87 -25.02 6.31 13.72
C LEU A 87 -23.65 7.00 13.69
N THR A 88 -23.01 7.06 12.51
CA THR A 88 -21.69 7.69 12.39
C THR A 88 -21.77 9.20 12.55
N GLY A 89 -22.88 9.84 12.15
CA GLY A 89 -23.16 11.25 12.40
C GLY A 89 -23.31 11.55 13.90
N THR A 90 -24.18 10.82 14.58
CA THR A 90 -24.40 10.97 16.04
C THR A 90 -23.12 10.77 16.83
N VAL A 91 -22.37 9.70 16.59
CA VAL A 91 -21.09 9.45 17.27
C VAL A 91 -20.07 10.56 16.95
N SER A 92 -20.05 11.07 15.72
CA SER A 92 -19.15 12.18 15.36
C SER A 92 -19.50 13.46 16.12
N ILE A 93 -20.79 13.78 16.30
CA ILE A 93 -21.24 14.95 17.06
C ILE A 93 -20.89 14.81 18.55
N LEU A 94 -21.21 13.66 19.15
CA LEU A 94 -20.94 13.40 20.57
C LEU A 94 -19.44 13.46 20.90
N LEU A 95 -18.60 12.96 20.00
CA LEU A 95 -17.15 12.94 20.20
C LEU A 95 -16.46 14.23 19.76
N ALA A 96 -17.12 15.12 19.01
CA ALA A 96 -16.52 16.35 18.50
C ALA A 96 -15.76 17.18 19.56
N PRO A 97 -16.32 17.49 20.75
CA PRO A 97 -15.59 18.26 21.76
C PRO A 97 -14.35 17.51 22.28
N LEU A 98 -14.46 16.19 22.48
CA LEU A 98 -13.36 15.37 22.96
C LEU A 98 -12.24 15.23 21.91
N ILE A 99 -12.61 15.14 20.62
CA ILE A 99 -11.68 15.14 19.49
C ILE A 99 -10.98 16.49 19.37
N ALA A 100 -11.70 17.60 19.57
CA ALA A 100 -11.12 18.92 19.54
C ALA A 100 -10.05 19.09 20.63
N LEU A 101 -10.36 18.66 21.87
CA LEU A 101 -9.39 18.63 22.97
C LEU A 101 -8.20 17.72 22.65
N GLU A 102 -8.44 16.49 22.20
CA GLU A 102 -7.39 15.53 21.82
C GLU A 102 -6.45 16.11 20.75
N LYS A 103 -7.00 16.73 19.69
CA LYS A 103 -6.20 17.36 18.64
C LYS A 103 -5.46 18.59 19.13
N PHE A 104 -6.06 19.38 20.02
CA PHE A 104 -5.44 20.57 20.59
C PHE A 104 -4.22 20.22 21.48
N PHE A 105 -4.33 19.16 22.30
CA PHE A 105 -3.25 18.75 23.19
C PHE A 105 -2.22 17.83 22.52
N LEU A 106 -2.64 16.88 21.67
CA LEU A 106 -1.74 15.87 21.09
C LEU A 106 -1.41 16.15 19.63
N GLY A 107 -2.43 16.37 18.80
CA GLY A 107 -2.26 16.60 17.36
C GLY A 107 -1.82 15.36 16.57
N TYR A 108 -2.16 14.14 17.04
CA TYR A 108 -1.78 12.86 16.43
C TYR A 108 -2.83 12.32 15.45
N SER A 109 -2.39 11.37 14.61
CA SER A 109 -3.24 10.64 13.67
C SER A 109 -4.36 9.87 14.36
N SER A 110 -5.48 9.67 13.66
CA SER A 110 -6.66 8.99 14.20
C SER A 110 -6.50 7.48 14.41
N GLN A 111 -5.28 6.94 14.53
CA GLN A 111 -5.05 5.54 14.93
C GLN A 111 -4.18 5.42 16.18
N TRP A 112 -3.65 6.54 16.71
CA TRP A 112 -2.57 6.53 17.69
C TRP A 112 -2.95 5.77 18.99
N SER A 113 -4.16 6.02 19.50
CA SER A 113 -4.59 5.51 20.80
C SER A 113 -4.97 4.04 20.80
N TRP A 114 -5.01 3.39 19.63
CA TRP A 114 -5.07 1.93 19.54
C TRP A 114 -3.82 1.25 20.12
N ALA A 115 -2.69 1.96 20.18
CA ALA A 115 -1.48 1.45 20.81
C ALA A 115 -1.68 1.09 22.29
N ILE A 116 -2.62 1.75 22.98
CA ILE A 116 -2.87 1.59 24.42
C ILE A 116 -3.45 0.21 24.76
N PRO A 117 -4.62 -0.21 24.23
CA PRO A 117 -5.13 -1.56 24.48
C PRO A 117 -4.20 -2.65 23.95
N ALA A 118 -3.58 -2.44 22.77
CA ALA A 118 -2.62 -3.39 22.21
C ALA A 118 -1.44 -3.63 23.16
N PHE A 119 -0.90 -2.57 23.76
CA PHE A 119 0.16 -2.67 24.77
C PHE A 119 -0.30 -3.37 26.05
N ILE A 120 -1.45 -2.98 26.62
CA ILE A 120 -1.93 -3.54 27.90
C ILE A 120 -2.17 -5.05 27.79
N HIS A 121 -2.89 -5.47 26.75
CA HIS A 121 -3.14 -6.89 26.52
C HIS A 121 -1.88 -7.63 26.09
N GLY A 122 -0.99 -6.99 25.30
CA GLY A 122 0.24 -7.59 24.83
C GLY A 122 1.21 -7.85 25.96
N ARG A 123 1.32 -6.89 26.89
CA ARG A 123 2.18 -6.99 28.07
C ARG A 123 1.76 -8.14 28.97
N ARG A 124 0.45 -8.39 29.09
CA ARG A 124 -0.06 -9.57 29.81
C ARG A 124 0.41 -10.86 29.14
N LEU A 125 0.26 -10.99 27.82
CA LEU A 125 0.68 -12.19 27.09
C LEU A 125 2.19 -12.45 27.24
N VAL A 126 3.01 -11.40 27.08
CA VAL A 126 4.46 -11.47 27.25
C VAL A 126 4.83 -11.91 28.68
N ARG A 127 4.21 -11.31 29.71
CA ARG A 127 4.48 -11.66 31.12
C ARG A 127 4.05 -13.08 31.49
N THR A 128 2.98 -13.59 30.88
CA THR A 128 2.55 -14.98 31.07
C THR A 128 3.37 -15.97 30.23
N GLY A 129 4.41 -15.50 29.53
CA GLY A 129 5.27 -16.34 28.71
C GLY A 129 4.56 -16.97 27.52
N GLN A 130 3.49 -16.35 26.98
CA GLN A 130 2.74 -16.85 25.82
C GLN A 130 3.35 -16.40 24.48
N VAL A 131 4.27 -15.45 24.50
CA VAL A 131 4.83 -14.77 23.33
C VAL A 131 6.34 -14.75 23.47
N ASP A 132 7.05 -15.10 22.40
CA ASP A 132 8.52 -15.08 22.29
C ASP A 132 9.02 -13.85 21.54
N LEU A 133 8.18 -13.31 20.64
CA LEU A 133 8.54 -12.23 19.74
C LEU A 133 7.32 -11.33 19.45
N VAL A 134 7.54 -10.03 19.38
CA VAL A 134 6.56 -9.05 18.91
C VAL A 134 6.93 -8.63 17.48
N TYR A 135 5.98 -8.76 16.56
CA TYR A 135 6.09 -8.29 15.18
C TYR A 135 5.10 -7.14 14.96
N SER A 136 5.60 -5.91 14.86
CA SER A 136 4.77 -4.76 14.46
C SER A 136 4.90 -4.49 12.97
N THR A 137 3.78 -4.41 12.26
CA THR A 137 3.75 -4.10 10.82
C THR A 137 2.93 -2.84 10.54
N GLY A 138 3.45 -1.99 9.65
CA GLY A 138 2.85 -0.73 9.22
C GLY A 138 1.57 -0.93 8.39
N GLY A 139 0.82 0.09 7.98
CA GLY A 139 1.13 1.52 7.83
C GLY A 139 0.45 2.49 8.82
N ALA A 140 -0.22 2.01 9.87
CA ALA A 140 -0.56 2.88 11.01
C ALA A 140 0.57 2.79 12.05
N TRP A 141 1.17 3.93 12.40
CA TRP A 141 2.33 3.94 13.29
C TRP A 141 2.03 3.49 14.73
N SER A 142 0.75 3.40 15.11
CA SER A 142 0.32 2.92 16.43
C SER A 142 0.74 1.47 16.74
N ALA A 143 0.87 0.62 15.71
CA ALA A 143 1.42 -0.72 15.86
C ALA A 143 2.88 -0.71 16.33
N HIS A 144 3.71 0.15 15.73
CA HIS A 144 5.10 0.33 16.13
C HIS A 144 5.22 0.95 17.53
N LEU A 145 4.33 1.88 17.89
CA LEU A 145 4.29 2.45 19.24
C LEU A 145 4.01 1.38 20.30
N ALA A 146 3.02 0.51 20.08
CA ALA A 146 2.74 -0.61 20.98
C ALA A 146 3.94 -1.57 21.06
N GLY A 147 4.58 -1.88 19.93
CA GLY A 147 5.80 -2.69 19.88
C GLY A 147 6.93 -2.10 20.72
N LEU A 148 7.19 -0.79 20.57
CA LEU A 148 8.17 -0.05 21.36
C LEU A 148 7.88 -0.12 22.87
N TRP A 149 6.62 0.10 23.27
CA TRP A 149 6.22 0.02 24.68
C TRP A 149 6.39 -1.39 25.25
N LEU A 150 6.07 -2.43 24.48
CA LEU A 150 6.32 -3.82 24.88
C LEU A 150 7.82 -4.09 25.04
N LYS A 151 8.64 -3.72 24.05
CA LYS A 151 10.11 -3.86 24.12
C LYS A 151 10.68 -3.19 25.36
N LYS A 152 10.35 -1.91 25.59
CA LYS A 152 10.88 -1.14 26.73
C LYS A 152 10.41 -1.67 28.09
N SER A 153 9.19 -2.19 28.18
CA SER A 153 8.62 -2.62 29.47
C SER A 153 8.90 -4.08 29.83
N THR A 154 9.32 -4.91 28.87
CA THR A 154 9.49 -6.36 29.06
C THR A 154 10.80 -6.93 28.54
N GLY A 155 11.52 -6.20 27.68
CA GLY A 155 12.73 -6.69 27.00
C GLY A 155 12.47 -7.65 25.83
N ILE A 156 11.21 -8.00 25.54
CA ILE A 156 10.81 -8.96 24.49
C ILE A 156 11.48 -8.68 23.13
N LYS A 157 11.83 -9.72 22.37
CA LYS A 157 12.33 -9.54 21.00
C LYS A 157 11.27 -8.82 20.17
N TRP A 158 11.64 -7.74 19.50
CA TRP A 158 10.76 -6.88 18.72
C TRP A 158 11.32 -6.68 17.31
N ILE A 159 10.51 -7.06 16.32
CA ILE A 159 10.80 -6.83 14.91
C ILE A 159 9.77 -5.88 14.30
N SER A 160 10.21 -5.01 13.39
CA SER A 160 9.39 -3.92 12.86
C SER A 160 9.44 -3.83 11.33
N GLU A 161 8.27 -3.86 10.69
CA GLU A 161 8.10 -3.67 9.25
C GLU A 161 7.56 -2.28 8.92
N ILE A 162 8.36 -1.45 8.28
CA ILE A 162 8.02 -0.08 7.91
C ILE A 162 7.61 -0.04 6.43
N HIS A 163 6.37 0.36 6.15
CA HIS A 163 5.80 0.35 4.79
C HIS A 163 6.23 1.60 4.01
N ASP A 164 5.78 2.76 4.50
CA ASP A 164 6.05 4.07 3.93
C ASP A 164 7.12 4.79 4.77
N PRO A 165 7.88 5.74 4.20
CA PRO A 165 8.82 6.56 4.97
C PRO A 165 8.11 7.25 6.15
N MET A 166 8.66 7.09 7.35
CA MET A 166 8.07 7.68 8.57
C MET A 166 8.26 9.21 8.60
N VAL A 167 9.31 9.70 7.96
CA VAL A 167 9.62 11.11 7.78
C VAL A 167 9.44 11.44 6.30
N ILE A 168 8.51 12.33 6.00
CA ILE A 168 8.29 12.84 4.64
C ILE A 168 9.20 14.05 4.44
N ARG A 169 10.13 13.94 3.49
CA ARG A 169 11.02 15.02 3.07
C ARG A 169 10.25 16.08 2.30
N LYS A 170 10.78 17.30 2.25
CA LYS A 170 10.13 18.43 1.56
C LYS A 170 10.53 18.56 0.09
N ASP A 171 11.78 18.24 -0.22
CA ASP A 171 12.41 18.44 -1.52
C ASP A 171 13.66 17.53 -1.66
N PRO A 172 14.26 17.41 -2.87
CA PRO A 172 15.38 16.50 -3.08
C PRO A 172 16.65 16.81 -2.28
N ASN A 173 16.79 18.00 -1.72
CA ASN A 173 17.95 18.39 -0.89
C ASN A 173 17.68 18.23 0.62
N ASP A 174 16.42 18.11 1.04
CA ASP A 174 16.06 17.91 2.44
C ASP A 174 16.42 16.51 2.90
N GLN A 175 17.40 16.32 3.79
CA GLN A 175 17.75 15.00 4.32
C GLN A 175 16.78 14.49 5.43
N GLY A 176 15.77 15.28 5.80
CA GLY A 176 14.75 14.95 6.80
C GLY A 176 15.20 15.14 8.25
N PHE A 177 16.26 15.93 8.48
CA PHE A 177 16.73 16.27 9.82
C PHE A 177 15.88 17.34 10.50
N GLU A 178 15.26 18.23 9.71
CA GLU A 178 14.45 19.31 10.26
C GLU A 178 13.26 18.76 11.03
N LYS A 179 12.96 19.39 12.16
CA LYS A 179 11.79 19.03 12.97
C LYS A 179 10.52 19.44 12.21
N PRO A 180 9.60 18.51 11.88
CA PRO A 180 8.37 18.85 11.18
C PRO A 180 7.49 19.84 11.97
N LYS A 181 6.68 20.64 11.28
CA LYS A 181 5.75 21.57 11.95
C LYS A 181 4.58 20.85 12.65
N ASN A 182 4.08 19.76 12.05
CA ASN A 182 2.96 18.99 12.58
C ASN A 182 3.42 18.01 13.68
N ARG A 183 2.69 17.98 14.81
CA ARG A 183 2.97 17.09 15.95
C ARG A 183 2.93 15.59 15.59
N ASP A 184 2.05 15.15 14.70
CA ASP A 184 2.03 13.75 14.21
C ASP A 184 3.33 13.42 13.47
N ALA A 185 3.79 14.31 12.58
CA ALA A 185 5.03 14.11 11.83
C ALA A 185 6.26 14.17 12.75
N GLN A 186 6.27 15.06 13.75
CA GLN A 186 7.30 15.05 14.81
C GLN A 186 7.33 13.73 15.57
N PHE A 187 6.14 13.18 15.88
CA PHE A 187 6.05 11.90 16.58
C PHE A 187 6.55 10.74 15.72
N ARG A 188 6.23 10.72 14.42
CA ARG A 188 6.76 9.70 13.50
C ARG A 188 8.30 9.77 13.39
N GLN A 189 8.86 10.98 13.28
CA GLN A 189 10.32 11.18 13.30
C GLN A 189 10.94 10.67 14.62
N TYR A 190 10.31 10.98 15.77
CA TYR A 190 10.71 10.42 17.06
C TYR A 190 10.63 8.88 17.06
N LEU A 191 9.54 8.32 16.56
CA LEU A 191 9.29 6.88 16.58
C LEU A 191 10.25 6.12 15.66
N GLU A 192 10.60 6.66 14.49
CA GLU A 192 11.66 6.12 13.62
C GLU A 192 12.99 6.01 14.41
N LYS A 193 13.38 7.08 15.12
CA LYS A 193 14.57 7.06 15.98
C LYS A 193 14.48 6.01 17.09
N GLN A 194 13.29 5.80 17.67
CA GLN A 194 13.10 4.75 18.67
C GLN A 194 13.18 3.35 18.06
N ILE A 195 12.64 3.12 16.86
CA ILE A 195 12.74 1.85 16.15
C ILE A 195 14.20 1.53 15.87
N CYS A 196 14.94 2.46 15.24
CA CYS A 196 16.37 2.28 14.94
C CYS A 196 17.23 2.02 16.18
N LYS A 197 16.80 2.49 17.36
CA LYS A 197 17.51 2.30 18.62
C LYS A 197 17.13 1.00 19.35
N TYR A 198 15.86 0.61 19.37
CA TYR A 198 15.36 -0.41 20.30
C TYR A 198 14.80 -1.66 19.64
N ALA A 199 14.43 -1.64 18.36
CA ALA A 199 14.04 -2.86 17.67
C ALA A 199 15.25 -3.81 17.59
N ASP A 200 15.00 -5.12 17.58
CA ASP A 200 16.06 -6.09 17.30
C ASP A 200 16.29 -6.17 15.79
N LEU A 201 15.20 -6.19 15.01
CA LEU A 201 15.22 -6.09 13.55
C LEU A 201 14.24 -5.01 13.06
N ALA A 202 14.61 -4.28 12.03
CA ALA A 202 13.72 -3.37 11.32
C ALA A 202 13.94 -3.49 9.81
N TRP A 203 12.88 -3.36 9.01
CA TRP A 203 13.03 -3.28 7.56
C TRP A 203 12.10 -2.28 6.91
N TRP A 204 12.55 -1.78 5.77
CA TRP A 204 11.84 -0.83 4.91
C TRP A 204 11.62 -1.45 3.54
N PHE A 205 10.57 -1.01 2.85
CA PHE A 205 10.20 -1.58 1.55
C PHE A 205 11.07 -1.11 0.38
N THR A 206 11.90 -0.10 0.56
CA THR A 206 12.73 0.45 -0.51
C THR A 206 14.14 0.76 -0.01
N ASP A 207 15.10 0.77 -0.92
CA ASP A 207 16.47 1.17 -0.62
C ASP A 207 16.52 2.66 -0.24
N GLY A 208 15.71 3.50 -0.90
CA GLY A 208 15.58 4.92 -0.58
C GLY A 208 15.12 5.16 0.87
N ALA A 209 14.04 4.50 1.30
CA ALA A 209 13.52 4.65 2.65
C ALA A 209 14.52 4.13 3.71
N LEU A 210 15.19 3.01 3.45
CA LEU A 210 16.26 2.51 4.34
C LEU A 210 17.43 3.49 4.40
N HIS A 211 17.88 4.00 3.25
CA HIS A 211 18.98 4.95 3.17
C HIS A 211 18.71 6.19 4.02
N TYR A 212 17.57 6.85 3.81
CA TYR A 212 17.25 8.06 4.53
C TYR A 212 16.94 7.81 6.03
N ALA A 213 16.36 6.66 6.38
CA ALA A 213 16.27 6.25 7.78
C ALA A 213 17.66 6.12 8.43
N LYS A 214 18.66 5.59 7.71
CA LYS A 214 20.05 5.49 8.17
C LYS A 214 20.76 6.84 8.24
N VAL A 215 20.54 7.74 7.28
CA VAL A 215 21.05 9.12 7.30
C VAL A 215 20.58 9.85 8.57
N ARG A 216 19.29 9.75 8.89
CA ARG A 216 18.73 10.38 10.09
C ARG A 216 19.11 9.68 11.39
N ASN A 217 19.39 8.37 11.34
CA ASN A 217 19.66 7.53 12.49
C ASN A 217 20.97 6.75 12.26
N PRO A 218 22.15 7.39 12.39
CA PRO A 218 23.44 6.76 12.11
C PRO A 218 23.80 5.62 13.06
N ASN A 219 23.04 5.45 14.15
CA ASN A 219 23.15 4.31 15.06
C ASN A 219 22.50 3.03 14.50
N LEU A 220 21.69 3.09 13.44
CA LEU A 220 21.15 1.89 12.80
C LEU A 220 22.29 0.98 12.31
N ASN A 221 22.17 -0.33 12.53
CA ASN A 221 23.21 -1.32 12.23
C ASN A 221 24.51 -1.19 13.04
N THR A 222 24.51 -0.45 14.15
CA THR A 222 25.62 -0.43 15.10
C THR A 222 25.36 -1.38 16.28
N SER A 223 26.41 -1.72 17.03
CA SER A 223 26.27 -2.56 18.24
C SER A 223 25.25 -1.97 19.21
N LYS A 224 24.39 -2.82 19.78
CA LYS A 224 23.28 -2.47 20.71
C LYS A 224 22.13 -1.65 20.11
N ASN A 225 22.05 -1.51 18.79
CA ASN A 225 20.94 -0.88 18.08
C ASN A 225 20.28 -1.87 17.10
N ALA A 226 19.21 -1.44 16.44
CA ALA A 226 18.48 -2.31 15.51
C ALA A 226 19.33 -2.72 14.32
N HIS A 227 19.14 -3.96 13.86
CA HIS A 227 19.61 -4.38 12.55
C HIS A 227 18.56 -4.04 11.48
N GLY A 228 18.94 -3.16 10.55
CA GLY A 228 18.10 -2.60 9.50
C GLY A 228 18.43 -3.15 8.11
N PHE A 229 17.43 -3.60 7.36
CA PHE A 229 17.57 -4.08 5.97
C PHE A 229 16.40 -3.67 5.07
N MET A 230 16.54 -3.85 3.76
CA MET A 230 15.49 -3.58 2.78
C MET A 230 14.80 -4.91 2.41
N LEU A 231 13.47 -4.89 2.35
CA LEU A 231 12.69 -6.05 1.94
C LEU A 231 11.42 -5.63 1.22
N LEU A 232 11.29 -6.01 -0.06
CA LEU A 232 10.06 -5.81 -0.82
C LEU A 232 8.95 -6.73 -0.29
N PRO A 233 7.71 -6.23 -0.11
CA PRO A 233 6.61 -7.03 0.44
C PRO A 233 6.07 -8.08 -0.54
N GLY A 234 6.20 -7.83 -1.86
CA GLY A 234 5.57 -8.64 -2.90
C GLY A 234 4.03 -8.60 -2.86
N ALA A 235 3.41 -9.43 -3.69
CA ALA A 235 1.98 -9.74 -3.65
C ALA A 235 1.75 -11.24 -3.83
N GLU A 236 0.63 -11.77 -3.31
CA GLU A 236 0.21 -13.13 -3.67
C GLU A 236 -0.01 -13.23 -5.17
N PRO A 237 0.24 -14.41 -5.78
CA PRO A 237 -0.37 -14.72 -7.06
C PRO A 237 -1.88 -14.56 -6.90
N PRO A 238 -2.50 -13.60 -7.60
CA PRO A 238 -3.92 -13.43 -7.48
C PRO A 238 -4.68 -14.70 -7.87
N GLY A 239 -5.76 -15.00 -7.14
CA GLY A 239 -6.75 -15.96 -7.61
C GLY A 239 -7.25 -15.55 -9.00
N GLY A 240 -7.69 -16.52 -9.81
CA GLY A 240 -8.21 -16.24 -11.15
C GLY A 240 -7.12 -16.09 -12.22
N LEU A 241 -5.85 -16.17 -11.86
CA LEU A 241 -4.76 -16.35 -12.83
C LEU A 241 -4.95 -17.67 -13.59
N ASN A 242 -5.40 -17.58 -14.84
CA ASN A 242 -5.32 -18.69 -15.78
C ASN A 242 -4.00 -18.61 -16.53
N THR A 243 -3.02 -19.43 -16.14
CA THR A 243 -1.72 -19.56 -16.82
C THR A 243 -1.87 -19.97 -18.30
N SER A 244 -3.03 -20.51 -18.69
CA SER A 244 -3.34 -20.95 -20.05
C SER A 244 -3.95 -19.89 -20.97
N LYS A 245 -4.37 -18.71 -20.46
CA LYS A 245 -4.95 -17.67 -21.33
C LYS A 245 -3.86 -16.92 -22.08
N MET A 246 -3.60 -17.33 -23.31
CA MET A 246 -2.78 -16.57 -24.25
C MET A 246 -3.47 -15.22 -24.52
N TYR A 247 -2.73 -14.13 -24.35
CA TYR A 247 -3.21 -12.79 -24.67
C TYR A 247 -3.54 -12.68 -26.16
N GLN A 248 -4.61 -11.95 -26.46
CA GLN A 248 -5.08 -11.71 -27.82
C GLN A 248 -5.28 -10.21 -28.02
N TYR A 249 -4.70 -9.67 -29.10
CA TYR A 249 -4.97 -8.32 -29.54
C TYR A 249 -6.44 -8.16 -29.89
N SER A 250 -7.06 -7.10 -29.39
CA SER A 250 -8.41 -6.71 -29.78
C SER A 250 -8.38 -5.64 -30.89
N GLU A 251 -9.55 -5.19 -31.33
CA GLU A 251 -9.66 -4.04 -32.23
C GLU A 251 -9.23 -2.71 -31.56
N HIS A 252 -9.13 -2.69 -30.23
CA HIS A 252 -8.71 -1.54 -29.44
C HIS A 252 -7.37 -1.76 -28.73
N LEU A 253 -6.61 -0.67 -28.54
CA LEU A 253 -5.50 -0.56 -27.60
C LEU A 253 -6.06 -0.14 -26.23
N ASN A 254 -6.16 -1.09 -25.31
CA ASN A 254 -6.71 -0.94 -23.98
C ASN A 254 -5.60 -0.62 -22.96
N LEU A 255 -5.47 0.66 -22.61
CA LEU A 255 -4.59 1.15 -21.57
C LEU A 255 -5.34 1.14 -20.22
N CYS A 256 -4.96 0.27 -19.30
CA CYS A 256 -5.75 0.02 -18.09
C CYS A 256 -5.04 0.49 -16.81
N HIS A 257 -5.68 1.38 -16.06
CA HIS A 257 -5.31 1.71 -14.69
C HIS A 257 -6.22 1.00 -13.68
N PHE A 258 -5.62 0.43 -12.65
CA PHE A 258 -6.31 -0.14 -11.50
C PHE A 258 -5.97 0.65 -10.25
N GLY A 259 -6.96 1.09 -9.49
CA GLY A 259 -6.76 1.80 -8.24
C GLY A 259 -7.56 3.07 -8.04
N SER A 260 -7.40 3.63 -6.85
CA SER A 260 -7.81 5.00 -6.58
C SER A 260 -6.88 5.98 -7.27
N LEU A 261 -7.47 6.97 -7.93
CA LEU A 261 -6.80 8.14 -8.47
C LEU A 261 -6.89 9.30 -7.46
N ALA A 262 -5.96 10.23 -7.57
CA ALA A 262 -5.93 11.49 -6.82
C ALA A 262 -5.19 12.53 -7.66
N ASN A 263 -5.22 13.81 -7.25
CA ASN A 263 -4.64 14.90 -8.03
C ASN A 263 -3.14 14.70 -8.33
N ASP A 264 -2.40 14.06 -7.41
CA ASP A 264 -0.99 13.71 -7.54
C ASP A 264 -0.74 12.52 -8.49
N ARG A 265 -1.76 11.72 -8.77
CA ARG A 265 -1.70 10.47 -9.55
C ARG A 265 -2.88 10.40 -10.53
N SER A 266 -3.00 11.42 -11.36
CA SER A 266 -4.15 11.63 -12.26
C SER A 266 -3.94 11.03 -13.65
N LEU A 267 -4.99 10.47 -14.26
CA LEU A 267 -4.97 10.06 -15.67
C LEU A 267 -5.04 11.25 -16.63
N SER A 268 -5.33 12.46 -16.14
CA SER A 268 -5.35 13.68 -16.96
C SER A 268 -4.05 13.90 -17.72
N THR A 269 -2.91 13.51 -17.17
CA THR A 269 -1.60 13.57 -17.84
C THR A 269 -1.59 12.74 -19.12
N ILE A 270 -2.16 11.54 -19.08
CA ILE A 270 -2.25 10.65 -20.24
C ILE A 270 -3.29 11.16 -21.23
N LEU A 271 -4.44 11.64 -20.74
CA LEU A 271 -5.49 12.20 -21.61
C LEU A 271 -4.99 13.42 -22.39
N LYS A 272 -4.19 14.29 -21.76
CA LYS A 272 -3.57 15.43 -22.45
C LYS A 272 -2.57 14.98 -23.52
N ALA A 273 -1.77 13.94 -23.24
CA ALA A 273 -0.82 13.39 -24.21
C ALA A 273 -1.51 12.80 -25.46
N LEU A 274 -2.72 12.24 -25.32
CA LEU A 274 -3.50 11.72 -26.44
C LEU A 274 -3.85 12.80 -27.48
N VAL A 275 -3.97 14.07 -27.09
CA VAL A 275 -4.26 15.17 -28.03
C VAL A 275 -3.17 15.26 -29.10
N GLN A 276 -1.91 15.21 -28.70
CA GLN A 276 -0.78 15.27 -29.64
C GLN A 276 -0.70 13.98 -30.47
N LEU A 277 -0.94 12.82 -29.86
CA LEU A 277 -0.95 11.55 -30.57
C LEU A 277 -2.03 11.54 -31.67
N PHE A 278 -3.26 11.97 -31.37
CA PHE A 278 -4.35 11.98 -32.35
C PHE A 278 -4.16 13.02 -33.44
N SER A 279 -3.49 14.14 -33.15
CA SER A 279 -3.08 15.09 -34.19
C SER A 279 -2.11 14.45 -35.19
N LYS A 280 -1.18 13.62 -34.70
CA LYS A 280 -0.17 12.95 -35.52
C LYS A 280 -0.68 11.68 -36.21
N PHE A 281 -1.53 10.91 -35.53
CA PHE A 281 -2.13 9.65 -35.99
C PHE A 281 -3.65 9.69 -35.77
N PRO A 282 -4.42 10.33 -36.66
CA PRO A 282 -5.87 10.49 -36.48
C PRO A 282 -6.62 9.17 -36.25
N GLN A 283 -6.19 8.08 -36.89
CA GLN A 283 -6.78 6.75 -36.73
C GLN A 283 -6.65 6.18 -35.31
N ALA A 284 -5.65 6.62 -34.52
CA ALA A 284 -5.47 6.14 -33.16
C ALA A 284 -6.65 6.49 -32.24
N ARG A 285 -7.41 7.54 -32.57
CA ARG A 285 -8.60 7.97 -31.81
C ARG A 285 -9.69 6.92 -31.78
N GLU A 286 -9.83 6.13 -32.85
CA GLU A 286 -10.84 5.08 -32.94
C GLU A 286 -10.40 3.83 -32.17
N CYS A 287 -9.09 3.55 -32.14
CA CYS A 287 -8.51 2.35 -31.55
C CYS A 287 -8.17 2.48 -30.06
N ILE A 288 -7.84 3.65 -29.52
CA ILE A 288 -7.36 3.75 -28.13
C ILE A 288 -8.51 3.84 -27.13
N ARG A 289 -8.44 3.05 -26.06
CA ARG A 289 -9.31 3.16 -24.88
C ARG A 289 -8.48 3.22 -23.60
N VAL A 290 -8.82 4.16 -22.72
CA VAL A 290 -8.23 4.27 -21.39
C VAL A 290 -9.25 3.79 -20.38
N HIS A 291 -8.92 2.75 -19.61
CA HIS A 291 -9.83 2.17 -18.62
C HIS A 291 -9.38 2.52 -17.21
N ALA A 292 -10.32 3.01 -16.40
CA ALA A 292 -10.11 3.26 -14.98
C ALA A 292 -10.96 2.29 -14.15
N TYR A 293 -10.31 1.37 -13.44
CA TYR A 293 -10.93 0.45 -12.49
C TYR A 293 -10.58 0.90 -11.06
N GLY A 294 -11.56 1.01 -10.17
CA GLY A 294 -11.33 1.38 -8.77
C GLY A 294 -12.28 2.46 -8.24
N ALA A 295 -11.73 3.44 -7.52
CA ALA A 295 -12.52 4.54 -6.96
C ALA A 295 -13.03 5.49 -8.07
N PRO A 296 -13.95 6.43 -7.75
CA PRO A 296 -14.32 7.49 -8.69
C PRO A 296 -13.09 8.26 -9.20
N LEU A 297 -13.21 8.81 -10.41
CA LEU A 297 -12.16 9.61 -11.04
C LEU A 297 -11.78 10.80 -10.16
N ASP A 298 -10.49 11.15 -10.16
CA ASP A 298 -10.03 12.40 -9.54
C ASP A 298 -10.56 13.62 -10.32
N PRO A 299 -10.66 14.79 -9.66
CA PRO A 299 -11.15 16.02 -10.29
C PRO A 299 -10.45 16.37 -11.61
N LEU A 300 -9.11 16.21 -11.69
CA LEU A 300 -8.34 16.57 -12.87
C LEU A 300 -8.65 15.64 -14.05
N THR A 301 -8.77 14.33 -13.80
CA THR A 301 -9.19 13.37 -14.82
C THR A 301 -10.60 13.67 -15.32
N ALA A 302 -11.55 13.91 -14.41
CA ALA A 302 -12.93 14.21 -14.78
C ALA A 302 -13.05 15.50 -15.62
N GLU A 303 -12.28 16.54 -15.25
CA GLU A 303 -12.20 17.80 -16.02
C GLU A 303 -11.57 17.59 -17.40
N ALA A 304 -10.50 16.79 -17.49
CA ALA A 304 -9.86 16.46 -18.76
C ALA A 304 -10.81 15.71 -19.70
N VAL A 305 -11.58 14.74 -19.20
CA VAL A 305 -12.59 14.03 -20.00
C VAL A 305 -13.60 15.00 -20.61
N LYS A 306 -14.16 15.90 -19.80
CA LYS A 306 -15.18 16.86 -20.24
C LYS A 306 -14.62 17.90 -21.23
N SER A 307 -13.45 18.46 -20.93
CA SER A 307 -12.85 19.52 -21.75
C SER A 307 -12.34 19.00 -23.10
N LEU A 308 -11.82 17.77 -23.15
CA LEU A 308 -11.33 17.14 -24.36
C LEU A 308 -12.41 16.36 -25.13
N LYS A 309 -13.62 16.22 -24.57
CA LYS A 309 -14.72 15.40 -25.12
C LYS A 309 -14.32 13.93 -25.32
N TYR A 310 -13.76 13.35 -24.26
CA TYR A 310 -13.17 12.00 -24.24
C TYR A 310 -14.04 10.98 -23.50
N GLU A 311 -15.36 11.17 -23.46
CA GLU A 311 -16.31 10.27 -22.81
C GLU A 311 -16.32 8.85 -23.42
N ASP A 312 -15.94 8.73 -24.70
CA ASP A 312 -15.78 7.46 -25.43
C ASP A 312 -14.34 6.91 -25.40
N ILE A 313 -13.37 7.73 -24.97
CA ILE A 313 -11.97 7.31 -24.79
C ILE A 313 -11.71 6.79 -23.38
N LEU A 314 -12.14 7.53 -22.35
CA LEU A 314 -11.96 7.13 -20.96
C LEU A 314 -13.21 6.41 -20.45
N LEU A 315 -13.04 5.14 -20.11
CA LEU A 315 -14.09 4.26 -19.59
C LEU A 315 -13.85 4.00 -18.10
N ALA A 316 -14.64 4.65 -17.24
CA ALA A 316 -14.60 4.45 -15.80
C ALA A 316 -15.52 3.29 -15.38
N HIS A 317 -14.92 2.19 -14.92
CA HIS A 317 -15.64 0.96 -14.53
C HIS A 317 -16.01 0.92 -13.06
N GLY A 318 -15.39 1.76 -12.23
CA GLY A 318 -15.54 1.70 -10.79
C GLY A 318 -14.92 0.44 -10.18
N ARG A 319 -15.33 0.12 -8.95
CA ARG A 319 -14.77 -1.02 -8.19
C ARG A 319 -15.46 -2.31 -8.62
N LEU A 320 -14.65 -3.33 -8.93
CA LEU A 320 -15.15 -4.67 -9.24
C LEU A 320 -15.42 -5.42 -7.94
N GLU A 321 -16.70 -5.54 -7.58
CA GLU A 321 -17.13 -6.33 -6.43
C GLU A 321 -17.21 -7.83 -6.76
N LYS A 322 -17.46 -8.66 -5.76
CA LYS A 322 -17.74 -10.08 -5.95
C LYS A 322 -18.88 -10.26 -6.96
N ASP A 323 -18.66 -11.14 -7.92
CA ASP A 323 -19.69 -11.51 -8.89
C ASP A 323 -20.67 -12.51 -8.25
N PRO A 324 -21.97 -12.18 -8.12
CA PRO A 324 -22.95 -13.07 -7.54
C PRO A 324 -23.24 -14.32 -8.41
N VAL A 325 -22.98 -14.25 -9.72
CA VAL A 325 -23.28 -15.35 -10.66
C VAL A 325 -22.13 -16.35 -10.68
N THR A 326 -20.90 -15.90 -10.94
CA THR A 326 -19.74 -16.79 -11.03
C THR A 326 -19.12 -17.11 -9.66
N GLY A 327 -19.47 -16.36 -8.63
CA GLY A 327 -18.90 -16.48 -7.28
C GLY A 327 -17.49 -15.90 -7.14
N LYS A 328 -16.87 -15.45 -8.25
CA LYS A 328 -15.52 -14.85 -8.26
C LYS A 328 -15.48 -13.61 -7.37
N SER A 329 -14.46 -13.55 -6.52
CA SER A 329 -14.12 -12.38 -5.72
C SER A 329 -13.78 -11.17 -6.60
N GLY A 330 -13.89 -9.97 -6.03
CA GLY A 330 -13.46 -8.75 -6.71
C GLY A 330 -11.99 -8.80 -7.15
N ARG A 331 -11.10 -9.39 -6.33
CA ARG A 331 -9.67 -9.54 -6.64
C ARG A 331 -9.45 -10.43 -7.87
N GLU A 332 -10.16 -11.55 -7.97
CA GLU A 332 -10.10 -12.43 -9.14
C GLU A 332 -10.53 -11.70 -10.41
N ARG A 333 -11.64 -10.95 -10.36
CA ARG A 333 -12.14 -10.17 -11.49
C ARG A 333 -11.19 -9.05 -11.91
N VAL A 334 -10.58 -8.36 -10.94
CA VAL A 334 -9.57 -7.32 -11.19
C VAL A 334 -8.41 -7.91 -11.97
N VAL A 335 -7.95 -9.10 -11.59
CA VAL A 335 -6.78 -9.74 -12.20
C VAL A 335 -7.09 -10.24 -13.60
N GLU A 336 -8.28 -10.80 -13.83
CA GLU A 336 -8.73 -11.14 -15.18
C GLU A 336 -8.75 -9.91 -16.10
N LYS A 337 -9.16 -8.75 -15.56
CA LYS A 337 -9.11 -7.48 -16.30
C LYS A 337 -7.69 -6.95 -16.51
N MET A 338 -6.79 -7.15 -15.54
CA MET A 338 -5.37 -6.84 -15.72
C MET A 338 -4.76 -7.72 -16.82
N GLN A 339 -5.04 -9.02 -16.83
CA GLN A 339 -4.55 -9.97 -17.84
C GLN A 339 -5.10 -9.69 -19.25
N SER A 340 -6.29 -9.09 -19.36
CA SER A 340 -6.86 -8.67 -20.65
C SER A 340 -6.37 -7.32 -21.15
N ALA A 341 -5.62 -6.56 -20.35
CA ALA A 341 -5.11 -5.26 -20.76
C ALA A 341 -4.02 -5.40 -21.82
N ASP A 342 -3.99 -4.49 -22.79
CA ASP A 342 -2.86 -4.40 -23.72
C ASP A 342 -1.64 -3.87 -22.96
N VAL A 343 -1.80 -2.76 -22.24
CA VAL A 343 -0.78 -2.14 -21.37
C VAL A 343 -1.40 -1.69 -20.04
N LEU A 344 -0.70 -1.97 -18.94
CA LEU A 344 -1.08 -1.56 -17.59
C LEU A 344 -0.46 -0.21 -17.23
N ILE A 345 -1.28 0.74 -16.78
CA ILE A 345 -0.84 2.09 -16.40
C ILE A 345 -0.49 2.10 -14.91
N LEU A 346 0.78 2.39 -14.60
CA LEU A 346 1.28 2.60 -13.24
C LEU A 346 1.59 4.08 -13.04
N LEU A 347 0.76 4.76 -12.25
CA LEU A 347 0.97 6.15 -11.83
C LEU A 347 1.60 6.18 -10.44
N HIS A 348 2.75 6.81 -10.30
CA HIS A 348 3.45 6.90 -9.02
C HIS A 348 2.84 7.99 -8.13
N GLY A 349 2.80 9.22 -8.61
CA GLY A 349 2.55 10.41 -7.79
C GLY A 349 3.50 11.54 -8.22
N ASN A 350 3.44 12.70 -7.57
CA ASN A 350 4.36 13.80 -7.79
C ASN A 350 4.93 14.44 -6.51
N ASP A 351 4.56 13.90 -5.35
CA ASP A 351 5.08 14.36 -4.06
C ASP A 351 6.43 13.69 -3.72
N GLU A 352 7.23 14.33 -2.86
CA GLU A 352 8.59 13.88 -2.50
C GLU A 352 8.68 12.46 -1.92
N TRP A 353 7.72 12.04 -1.09
CA TRP A 353 7.69 10.66 -0.56
C TRP A 353 7.69 9.58 -1.65
N CYS A 354 7.25 9.88 -2.89
CA CYS A 354 7.34 8.95 -4.02
C CYS A 354 8.78 8.51 -4.30
N ALA A 355 9.77 9.36 -4.03
CA ALA A 355 11.17 9.00 -4.18
C ALA A 355 11.60 7.84 -3.24
N GLU A 356 10.80 7.54 -2.20
CA GLU A 356 11.11 6.56 -1.16
C GLU A 356 10.07 5.43 -1.03
N TYR A 357 9.00 5.37 -1.84
CA TYR A 357 8.04 4.26 -1.81
C TYR A 357 7.79 3.65 -3.18
N ILE A 358 7.35 2.39 -3.21
CA ILE A 358 6.91 1.71 -4.43
C ILE A 358 5.41 1.46 -4.31
N PRO A 359 4.59 1.88 -5.30
CA PRO A 359 3.16 1.62 -5.27
C PRO A 359 2.87 0.12 -5.19
N SER A 360 2.05 -0.30 -4.22
CA SER A 360 1.72 -1.72 -4.00
C SER A 360 1.17 -2.44 -5.23
N LYS A 361 0.51 -1.70 -6.13
CA LYS A 361 -0.06 -2.24 -7.37
C LYS A 361 0.96 -2.74 -8.37
N LEU A 362 2.21 -2.29 -8.27
CA LEU A 362 3.28 -2.83 -9.09
C LEU A 362 3.32 -4.35 -8.93
N TYR A 363 3.26 -4.86 -7.70
CA TYR A 363 3.37 -6.29 -7.42
C TYR A 363 2.23 -7.09 -8.06
N ASP A 364 0.98 -6.59 -8.04
CA ASP A 364 -0.14 -7.24 -8.74
C ASP A 364 0.06 -7.20 -10.27
N TYR A 365 0.57 -6.10 -10.83
CA TYR A 365 0.86 -5.99 -12.26
C TYR A 365 1.96 -6.95 -12.71
N LEU A 366 2.96 -7.21 -11.86
CA LEU A 366 3.99 -8.22 -12.15
C LEU A 366 3.38 -9.62 -12.34
N TRP A 367 2.31 -9.94 -11.59
CA TRP A 367 1.58 -11.20 -11.74
C TRP A 367 0.64 -11.23 -12.94
N ALA A 368 0.13 -10.08 -13.38
CA ALA A 368 -0.77 -10.00 -14.54
C ALA A 368 -0.07 -10.34 -15.87
N GLY A 369 1.26 -10.24 -15.93
CA GLY A 369 2.03 -10.63 -17.11
C GLY A 369 1.76 -9.77 -18.34
N ARG A 370 1.39 -8.49 -18.15
CA ARG A 370 1.15 -7.52 -19.23
C ARG A 370 2.18 -6.39 -19.19
N PRO A 371 2.57 -5.81 -20.35
CA PRO A 371 3.47 -4.67 -20.38
C PRO A 371 2.94 -3.54 -19.50
N ILE A 372 3.86 -2.87 -18.80
CA ILE A 372 3.55 -1.77 -17.89
C ILE A 372 4.03 -0.48 -18.55
N TRP A 373 3.21 0.57 -18.49
CA TRP A 373 3.65 1.94 -18.68
C TRP A 373 3.71 2.63 -17.32
N GLY A 374 4.93 2.85 -16.83
CA GLY A 374 5.19 3.55 -15.58
C GLY A 374 5.43 5.03 -15.82
N ILE A 375 4.67 5.88 -15.13
CA ILE A 375 4.95 7.31 -15.00
C ILE A 375 5.45 7.54 -13.58
N THR A 376 6.77 7.68 -13.44
CA THR A 376 7.46 7.65 -12.15
C THR A 376 7.92 9.03 -11.70
N HIS A 377 8.08 9.22 -10.39
CA HIS A 377 8.60 10.45 -9.82
C HIS A 377 9.83 10.16 -8.95
N ARG A 378 11.02 10.46 -9.49
CA ARG A 378 12.33 10.44 -8.81
C ARG A 378 12.61 9.19 -7.97
N ASN A 379 12.28 8.00 -8.48
CA ASN A 379 12.51 6.74 -7.77
C ASN A 379 13.32 5.78 -8.65
N ALA A 380 14.64 5.84 -8.49
CA ALA A 380 15.57 5.03 -9.28
C ALA A 380 15.36 3.52 -9.11
N GLN A 381 14.97 3.07 -7.92
CA GLN A 381 14.67 1.65 -7.68
C GLN A 381 13.45 1.20 -8.48
N LEU A 382 12.37 1.99 -8.47
CA LEU A 382 11.17 1.72 -9.28
C LEU A 382 11.49 1.75 -10.78
N ASP A 383 12.24 2.74 -11.24
CA ASP A 383 12.64 2.88 -12.64
C ASP A 383 13.43 1.65 -13.11
N GLN A 384 14.42 1.22 -12.31
CA GLN A 384 15.18 0.02 -12.59
C GLN A 384 14.29 -1.22 -12.64
N MET A 385 13.39 -1.39 -11.66
CA MET A 385 12.47 -2.53 -11.61
C MET A 385 11.56 -2.60 -12.85
N LEU A 386 11.14 -1.45 -13.38
CA LEU A 386 10.33 -1.35 -14.59
C LEU A 386 11.15 -1.64 -15.86
N LEU A 387 12.33 -1.02 -16.00
CA LEU A 387 13.20 -1.18 -17.16
C LEU A 387 13.70 -2.62 -17.33
N GLU A 388 14.10 -3.29 -16.24
CA GLU A 388 14.51 -4.70 -16.25
C GLU A 388 13.41 -5.67 -16.74
N ARG A 389 12.15 -5.20 -16.74
CA ARG A 389 10.96 -5.98 -17.12
C ARG A 389 10.39 -5.56 -18.46
N GLY A 390 11.10 -4.72 -19.22
CA GLY A 390 10.69 -4.26 -20.54
C GLY A 390 9.51 -3.29 -20.52
N ALA A 391 9.26 -2.62 -19.39
CA ALA A 391 8.21 -1.62 -19.27
C ALA A 391 8.49 -0.39 -20.15
N TYR A 392 7.42 0.30 -20.53
CA TYR A 392 7.50 1.67 -21.02
C TYR A 392 7.69 2.60 -19.80
N LEU A 393 8.69 3.47 -19.83
CA LEU A 393 9.00 4.37 -18.73
C LEU A 393 8.90 5.82 -19.21
N SER A 394 8.22 6.63 -18.39
CA SER A 394 8.20 8.08 -18.49
C SER A 394 8.34 8.67 -17.09
N HIS A 395 8.66 9.96 -17.00
CA HIS A 395 8.74 10.65 -15.73
C HIS A 395 7.60 11.65 -15.57
N GLU A 396 7.12 11.79 -14.34
CA GLU A 396 6.15 12.82 -13.99
C GLU A 396 6.75 14.22 -14.24
N GLY A 397 5.95 15.11 -14.82
CA GLY A 397 6.40 16.44 -15.25
C GLY A 397 7.12 16.48 -16.61
N ASP A 398 7.55 15.34 -17.15
CA ASP A 398 8.22 15.24 -18.46
C ASP A 398 7.21 14.95 -19.58
N LEU A 399 6.57 16.02 -20.08
CA LEU A 399 5.55 15.91 -21.13
C LEU A 399 6.11 15.29 -22.42
N GLU A 400 7.36 15.60 -22.78
CA GLU A 400 7.99 15.04 -23.98
C GLU A 400 8.19 13.54 -23.83
N GLY A 401 8.76 13.07 -22.71
CA GLY A 401 8.92 11.65 -22.42
C GLY A 401 7.60 10.89 -22.31
N ILE A 402 6.54 11.51 -21.78
CA ILE A 402 5.18 10.94 -21.76
C ILE A 402 4.64 10.77 -23.19
N ASN A 403 4.76 11.79 -24.03
CA ASN A 403 4.32 11.74 -25.42
C ASN A 403 5.08 10.69 -26.23
N MET A 404 6.41 10.63 -26.07
CA MET A 404 7.25 9.64 -26.73
C MET A 404 6.91 8.20 -26.31
N ALA A 405 6.67 7.95 -25.02
CA ALA A 405 6.27 6.63 -24.55
C ALA A 405 4.90 6.21 -25.08
N LEU A 406 3.93 7.13 -25.09
CA LEU A 406 2.59 6.88 -25.63
C LEU A 406 2.64 6.59 -27.15
N GLU A 407 3.41 7.36 -27.90
CA GLU A 407 3.63 7.11 -29.32
C GLU A 407 4.28 5.75 -29.56
N ARG A 408 5.29 5.39 -28.77
CA ARG A 408 5.93 4.07 -28.86
C ARG A 408 4.94 2.94 -28.56
N ILE A 409 4.12 3.08 -27.51
CA ILE A 409 3.07 2.10 -27.17
C ILE A 409 2.09 1.93 -28.34
N TRP A 410 1.65 3.03 -28.94
CA TRP A 410 0.77 3.02 -30.12
C TRP A 410 1.38 2.24 -31.29
N LEU A 411 2.61 2.59 -31.68
CA LEU A 411 3.29 1.94 -32.81
C LEU A 411 3.58 0.46 -32.54
N ASP A 412 3.94 0.11 -31.30
CA ASP A 412 4.18 -1.28 -30.91
C ASP A 412 2.89 -2.10 -30.90
N TRP A 413 1.76 -1.51 -30.53
CA TRP A 413 0.45 -2.17 -30.60
C TRP A 413 -0.02 -2.35 -32.04
N GLU A 414 0.10 -1.32 -32.89
CA GLU A 414 -0.28 -1.36 -34.31
C GLU A 414 0.49 -2.46 -35.06
N GLN A 415 1.78 -2.63 -34.74
CA GLN A 415 2.65 -3.67 -35.31
C GLN A 415 2.55 -5.02 -34.57
N LYS A 416 1.64 -5.16 -33.60
CA LYS A 416 1.45 -6.37 -32.77
C LYS A 416 2.73 -6.89 -32.11
N ARG A 417 3.55 -5.97 -31.60
CA ARG A 417 4.88 -6.21 -31.00
C ARG A 417 5.05 -5.60 -29.60
N LEU A 418 3.97 -5.43 -28.86
CA LEU A 418 4.03 -4.93 -27.48
C LEU A 418 5.02 -5.76 -26.66
N SER A 419 5.82 -5.08 -25.82
CA SER A 419 6.85 -5.73 -25.00
C SER A 419 6.27 -6.89 -24.18
N ALA A 420 6.83 -8.09 -24.33
CA ALA A 420 6.53 -9.20 -23.44
C ALA A 420 7.24 -8.97 -22.10
N PRO A 421 6.54 -8.91 -20.95
CA PRO A 421 7.17 -8.72 -19.66
C PRO A 421 8.18 -9.83 -19.35
N THR A 422 9.37 -9.44 -18.92
CA THR A 422 10.44 -10.35 -18.52
C THR A 422 10.55 -10.45 -16.99
N GLY A 423 11.16 -11.52 -16.51
CA GLY A 423 11.43 -11.72 -15.09
C GLY A 423 10.28 -12.38 -14.31
N LYS A 424 10.61 -12.88 -13.12
CA LYS A 424 9.63 -13.49 -12.22
C LYS A 424 8.92 -12.40 -11.40
N PRO A 425 7.62 -12.59 -11.10
CA PRO A 425 6.92 -11.71 -10.17
C PRO A 425 7.53 -11.79 -8.77
N ILE A 426 7.34 -10.72 -7.99
CA ILE A 426 7.84 -10.62 -6.62
C ILE A 426 6.72 -11.08 -5.68
N GLY A 427 6.92 -12.25 -5.10
CA GLY A 427 5.91 -12.94 -4.30
C GLY A 427 6.09 -12.73 -2.80
N VAL A 428 5.00 -12.75 -2.04
CA VAL A 428 5.02 -12.63 -0.57
C VAL A 428 5.82 -13.76 0.08
N LYS A 429 5.84 -14.97 -0.51
CA LYS A 429 6.67 -16.07 -0.01
C LYS A 429 8.15 -15.67 0.09
N GLN A 430 8.69 -14.96 -0.91
CA GLN A 430 10.09 -14.50 -0.88
C GLN A 430 10.35 -13.57 0.31
N ALA A 431 9.38 -12.70 0.61
CA ALA A 431 9.43 -11.81 1.76
C ALA A 431 9.42 -12.60 3.08
N VAL A 432 8.50 -13.57 3.21
CA VAL A 432 8.40 -14.40 4.43
C VAL A 432 9.64 -15.26 4.63
N ASP A 433 10.15 -15.91 3.58
CA ASP A 433 11.38 -16.71 3.64
C ASP A 433 12.56 -15.85 4.16
N THR A 434 12.68 -14.62 3.67
CA THR A 434 13.72 -13.66 4.12
C THR A 434 13.51 -13.24 5.58
N ILE A 435 12.27 -12.95 5.99
CA ILE A 435 11.98 -12.60 7.39
C ILE A 435 12.40 -13.75 8.30
N LEU A 436 12.01 -14.97 7.97
CA LEU A 436 12.32 -16.15 8.78
C LEU A 436 13.82 -16.43 8.82
N SER A 437 14.56 -16.23 7.72
CA SER A 437 16.01 -16.44 7.70
C SER A 437 16.79 -15.43 8.55
N VAL A 438 16.26 -14.22 8.76
CA VAL A 438 16.91 -13.17 9.57
C VAL A 438 16.43 -13.18 11.02
N VAL A 439 15.22 -13.69 11.28
CA VAL A 439 14.66 -13.79 12.64
C VAL A 439 15.24 -14.97 13.42
N ASN A 440 15.47 -16.11 12.74
CA ASN A 440 16.13 -17.29 13.30
C ASN A 440 17.60 -17.00 13.57
#